data_AF-A0A2K3QLB4-F1
#
_entry.id   AF-A0A2K3QLB4-F1
#
_cell.length_a   1.000
_cell.length_b   1.000
_cell.length_c   1.000
_cell.angle_alpha   90.00
_cell.angle_beta   90.00
_cell.angle_gamma   90.00
#
_symmetry.space_group_name_H-M   'P 1'
#
loop_
_entity.id
_entity.type
_entity.pdbx_description
1 polymer ?
#
loop_
_entity_poly.entity_id
_entity_poly.type
_entity_poly.pdbx_seq_one_letter_code
_entity_poly.pdbx_strand_id
1 'polypeptide(L)'
;MARYSPGLDKLPNEILAGVLAPLSARELIVITSVSRRFYSVAVRLLYRRLLATASLPDNELILECYHPSAKISTPYLCCRYLGTKLADGGAVDEQSPTLGDLLRLYSSFRPVLAEENRRRRFGPKPPPAAISWPEGRRGDEVAVQEVFLDEGELLTQLCAVTNVVKESSRPGCYVSHVNTCDGVVRIWRERLAALAGASTVREDEPGSSSAVDFGSFLWVDPGKSVGLRFCVRESPSERMPLISGPGDEAPVSYSLVYEELLVRTSMLLFAVEASAVREVARSSKAVVISHWTRQLSAGNRYGGA
;
A
#
# COMPACT_ATOMS: atom_id res chain seq x y z
N MET A 1 3.20 62.56 -0.34
CA MET A 1 3.10 61.52 0.70
C MET A 1 3.15 60.15 0.03
N ALA A 2 4.31 59.50 -0.01
CA ALA A 2 4.42 58.14 -0.52
C ALA A 2 3.77 57.20 0.49
N ARG A 3 2.66 56.56 0.10
CA ARG A 3 2.01 55.52 0.90
C ARG A 3 2.97 54.33 0.96
N TYR A 4 3.67 54.19 2.08
CA TYR A 4 4.45 53.02 2.40
C TYR A 4 3.45 51.90 2.74
N SER A 5 2.91 51.22 1.74
CA SER A 5 2.35 49.89 1.97
C SER A 5 3.54 48.98 2.23
N PRO A 6 3.70 48.38 3.43
CA PRO A 6 4.68 47.34 3.61
C PRO A 6 4.24 46.18 2.72
N GLY A 7 4.82 46.10 1.52
CA GLY A 7 4.57 45.01 0.59
C GLY A 7 4.92 43.69 1.27
N LEU A 8 4.17 42.64 0.94
CA LEU A 8 4.38 41.28 1.45
C LEU A 8 5.85 40.81 1.28
N ASP A 9 6.56 41.42 0.34
CA ASP A 9 7.97 41.21 0.02
C ASP A 9 8.93 41.52 1.20
N LYS A 10 8.55 42.43 2.11
CA LYS A 10 9.38 42.79 3.28
C LYS A 10 9.14 41.91 4.50
N LEU A 11 8.15 41.02 4.45
CA LEU A 11 7.84 40.11 5.55
C LEU A 11 9.02 39.13 5.77
N PRO A 12 9.35 38.70 7.00
CA PRO A 12 10.27 37.59 7.21
C PRO A 12 9.71 36.25 6.69
N ASN A 13 10.59 35.28 6.38
CA ASN A 13 10.16 33.98 5.84
C ASN A 13 9.39 33.15 6.87
N GLU A 14 9.64 33.36 8.15
CA GLU A 14 9.01 32.68 9.27
C GLU A 14 7.53 33.07 9.36
N ILE A 15 7.25 34.38 9.21
CA ILE A 15 5.87 34.87 9.21
C ILE A 15 5.14 34.42 7.94
N LEU A 16 5.83 34.43 6.79
CA LEU A 16 5.26 33.90 5.56
C LEU A 16 4.92 32.41 5.69
N ALA A 17 5.83 31.62 6.28
CA ALA A 17 5.60 30.20 6.55
C ALA A 17 4.40 30.00 7.50
N GLY A 18 4.29 30.83 8.56
CA GLY A 18 3.16 30.80 9.48
C GLY A 18 1.83 31.12 8.82
N VAL A 19 1.79 32.09 7.89
CA VAL A 19 0.57 32.43 7.12
C VAL A 19 0.17 31.32 6.15
N LEU A 20 1.14 30.63 5.54
CA LEU A 20 0.88 29.54 4.59
C LEU A 20 0.62 28.19 5.28
N ALA A 21 1.06 28.02 6.53
CA ALA A 21 0.96 26.77 7.28
C ALA A 21 -0.46 26.19 7.45
N PRO A 22 -1.57 26.96 7.46
CA PRO A 22 -2.92 26.41 7.52
C PRO A 22 -3.47 25.91 6.19
N LEU A 23 -2.86 26.30 5.06
CA LEU A 23 -3.33 25.94 3.72
C LEU A 23 -3.16 24.45 3.45
N SER A 24 -4.04 23.83 2.67
CA SER A 24 -3.88 22.45 2.21
C SER A 24 -2.65 22.28 1.32
N ALA A 25 -2.17 21.05 1.15
CA ALA A 25 -1.07 20.75 0.25
C ALA A 25 -1.37 21.19 -1.21
N ARG A 26 -2.63 21.10 -1.64
CA ARG A 26 -3.06 21.56 -2.97
C ARG A 26 -2.94 23.07 -3.13
N GLU A 27 -3.39 23.84 -2.13
CA GLU A 27 -3.28 25.29 -2.14
C GLU A 27 -1.81 25.73 -2.08
N LEU A 28 -0.98 25.06 -1.28
CA LEU A 28 0.46 25.31 -1.25
C LEU A 28 1.12 25.10 -2.61
N ILE A 29 0.74 24.03 -3.34
CA ILE A 29 1.25 23.78 -4.70
C ILE A 29 0.88 24.93 -5.63
N VAL A 30 -0.36 25.42 -5.60
CA VAL A 30 -0.78 26.58 -6.43
C VAL A 30 0.04 27.82 -6.09
N ILE A 31 0.34 28.05 -4.82
CA ILE A 31 1.14 29.21 -4.37
C ILE A 31 2.59 29.15 -4.84
N THR A 32 3.12 27.96 -5.14
CA THR A 32 4.51 27.83 -5.63
C THR A 32 4.76 28.58 -6.95
N SER A 33 3.72 28.86 -7.75
CA SER A 33 3.85 29.59 -9.02
C SER A 33 3.84 31.11 -8.88
N VAL A 34 3.60 31.66 -7.69
CA VAL A 34 3.44 33.11 -7.48
C VAL A 34 4.78 33.84 -7.54
N SER A 35 5.78 33.37 -6.78
CA SER A 35 7.13 33.95 -6.78
C SER A 35 8.16 32.93 -6.28
N ARG A 36 9.45 33.17 -6.54
CA ARG A 36 10.55 32.33 -6.04
C ARG A 36 10.56 32.21 -4.51
N ARG A 37 10.14 33.26 -3.81
CA ARG A 37 10.07 33.29 -2.35
C ARG A 37 8.94 32.41 -1.84
N PHE A 38 7.75 32.52 -2.45
CA PHE A 38 6.62 31.63 -2.16
C PHE A 38 6.94 30.18 -2.49
N TYR A 39 7.59 29.94 -3.63
CA TYR A 39 8.08 28.61 -4.01
C TYR A 39 8.94 28.00 -2.90
N SER A 40 10.01 28.67 -2.47
CA SER A 40 10.93 28.13 -1.45
C SER A 40 10.22 27.83 -0.13
N VAL A 41 9.36 28.74 0.35
CA VAL A 41 8.65 28.56 1.62
C VAL A 41 7.58 27.46 1.51
N ALA A 42 6.78 27.44 0.45
CA ALA A 42 5.72 26.46 0.26
C ALA A 42 6.29 25.05 0.04
N VAL A 43 7.35 24.90 -0.75
CA VAL A 43 8.00 23.60 -0.98
C VAL A 43 8.63 23.05 0.30
N ARG A 44 9.24 23.89 1.13
CA ARG A 44 9.73 23.48 2.46
C ARG A 44 8.62 23.05 3.42
N LEU A 45 7.48 23.73 3.41
CA LEU A 45 6.31 23.32 4.18
C LEU A 45 5.77 21.96 3.70
N LEU A 46 5.65 21.79 2.38
CA LEU A 46 5.22 20.52 1.77
C LEU A 46 6.18 19.39 2.13
N TYR A 47 7.49 19.60 2.05
CA TYR A 47 8.51 18.61 2.43
C TYR A 47 8.31 18.12 3.86
N ARG A 48 8.20 19.06 4.81
CA ARG A 48 7.97 18.73 6.22
C ARG A 48 6.68 17.96 6.45
N ARG A 49 5.61 18.33 5.74
CA ARG A 49 4.33 17.62 5.82
C ARG A 49 4.42 16.21 5.26
N LEU A 50 5.08 16.02 4.12
CA LEU A 50 5.29 14.68 3.55
C LEU A 50 6.01 13.77 4.54
N LEU A 51 7.10 14.25 5.15
CA LEU A 51 7.84 13.47 6.14
C LEU A 51 7.00 13.16 7.39
N ALA A 52 6.24 14.14 7.89
CA ALA A 52 5.37 13.95 9.04
C ALA A 52 4.22 12.97 8.76
N THR A 53 3.71 12.94 7.52
CA THR A 53 2.62 12.04 7.12
C THR A 53 3.13 10.66 6.65
N ALA A 54 4.43 10.50 6.35
CA ALA A 54 4.96 9.30 5.74
C ALA A 54 4.66 8.01 6.52
N SER A 55 4.71 8.07 7.85
CA SER A 55 4.43 6.95 8.75
C SER A 55 2.95 6.82 9.16
N LEU A 56 2.10 7.78 8.77
CA LEU A 56 0.68 7.85 9.13
C LEU A 56 0.45 7.74 10.66
N PRO A 57 0.85 8.74 11.47
CA PRO A 57 0.76 8.62 12.93
C PRO A 57 -0.68 8.49 13.46
N ASP A 58 -1.65 9.17 12.83
CA ASP A 58 -3.06 9.18 13.25
C ASP A 58 -3.97 8.36 12.33
N ASN A 59 -3.38 7.61 11.39
CA ASN A 59 -4.08 6.92 10.32
C ASN A 59 -3.45 5.55 10.07
N GLU A 60 -4.17 4.67 9.42
CA GLU A 60 -3.62 3.39 8.97
C GLU A 60 -3.73 3.27 7.45
N LEU A 61 -2.78 2.56 6.86
CA LEU A 61 -2.85 2.15 5.46
C LEU A 61 -3.31 0.70 5.42
N ILE A 62 -4.38 0.45 4.66
CA ILE A 62 -4.85 -0.89 4.35
C ILE A 62 -4.70 -1.18 2.86
N LEU A 63 -4.41 -2.45 2.55
CA LEU A 63 -4.27 -2.98 1.20
C LEU A 63 -5.28 -4.12 1.01
N GLU A 64 -6.16 -3.97 0.02
CA GLU A 64 -6.92 -5.09 -0.54
C GLU A 64 -6.20 -5.55 -1.80
N CYS A 65 -5.71 -6.78 -1.82
CA CYS A 65 -5.07 -7.36 -2.98
C CYS A 65 -5.66 -8.74 -3.24
N TYR A 66 -6.39 -8.88 -4.35
CA TYR A 66 -7.22 -10.04 -4.61
C TYR A 66 -7.30 -10.37 -6.11
N HIS A 67 -7.48 -11.65 -6.42
CA HIS A 67 -7.91 -12.04 -7.77
C HIS A 67 -9.32 -11.49 -8.02
N PRO A 68 -9.67 -10.98 -9.23
CA PRO A 68 -10.98 -10.40 -9.50
C PRO A 68 -12.18 -11.25 -9.06
N SER A 69 -12.08 -12.57 -9.14
CA SER A 69 -13.13 -13.52 -8.69
C SER A 69 -13.23 -13.69 -7.16
N ALA A 70 -12.23 -13.26 -6.40
CA ALA A 70 -12.09 -13.48 -4.97
C ALA A 70 -12.31 -12.22 -4.12
N LYS A 71 -12.77 -11.11 -4.72
CA LYS A 71 -12.96 -9.81 -4.04
C LYS A 71 -13.70 -9.89 -2.70
N ILE A 72 -14.72 -10.75 -2.62
CA ILE A 72 -15.60 -10.85 -1.43
C ILE A 72 -14.96 -11.71 -0.33
N SER A 73 -14.12 -12.68 -0.71
CA SER A 73 -13.52 -13.65 0.22
C SER A 73 -12.15 -13.22 0.74
N THR A 74 -11.43 -12.40 -0.02
CA THR A 74 -10.06 -12.02 0.34
C THR A 74 -10.07 -10.90 1.39
N PRO A 75 -9.45 -11.09 2.56
CA PRO A 75 -9.36 -10.06 3.58
C PRO A 75 -8.41 -8.93 3.18
N TYR A 76 -8.60 -7.75 3.76
CA TYR A 76 -7.61 -6.67 3.67
C TYR A 76 -6.38 -6.97 4.54
N LEU A 77 -5.26 -6.35 4.19
CA LEU A 77 -3.99 -6.38 4.87
C LEU A 77 -3.73 -5.03 5.53
N CYS A 78 -3.24 -5.04 6.77
CA CYS A 78 -2.70 -3.84 7.42
C CYS A 78 -1.28 -3.59 6.90
N CYS A 79 -0.87 -2.34 6.74
CA CYS A 79 0.44 -2.00 6.21
C CYS A 79 1.31 -1.34 7.30
N ARG A 80 2.38 -2.02 7.73
CA ARG A 80 3.33 -1.51 8.74
C ARG A 80 4.38 -0.65 8.09
N TYR A 81 4.55 0.59 8.53
CA TYR A 81 5.56 1.48 7.97
C TYR A 81 6.99 0.95 8.19
N LEU A 82 7.78 0.94 7.12
CA LEU A 82 9.18 0.50 7.10
C LEU A 82 10.16 1.67 6.99
N GLY A 83 9.74 2.78 6.37
CA GLY A 83 10.60 3.93 6.11
C GLY A 83 10.20 4.70 4.86
N THR A 84 10.87 5.82 4.63
CA THR A 84 10.73 6.60 3.39
C THR A 84 11.92 6.31 2.49
N LYS A 85 11.67 6.13 1.19
CA LYS A 85 12.67 5.85 0.16
C LYS A 85 12.60 6.91 -0.94
N LEU A 86 13.71 7.09 -1.64
CA LEU A 86 13.80 7.98 -2.80
C LEU A 86 13.93 7.17 -4.09
N ALA A 87 13.25 7.61 -5.15
CA ALA A 87 13.25 6.99 -6.48
C ALA A 87 14.65 6.63 -7.04
N ASP A 88 15.72 7.37 -6.70
CA ASP A 88 17.05 7.12 -7.27
C ASP A 88 18.18 7.12 -6.21
N GLY A 89 17.86 6.89 -4.94
CA GLY A 89 18.85 6.73 -3.87
C GLY A 89 19.66 7.97 -3.48
N GLY A 90 19.34 9.13 -4.04
CA GLY A 90 19.93 10.41 -3.64
C GLY A 90 19.42 10.91 -2.28
N ALA A 91 20.07 11.96 -1.77
CA ALA A 91 19.55 12.74 -0.65
C ALA A 91 18.74 13.93 -1.15
N VAL A 92 17.69 14.30 -0.40
CA VAL A 92 16.99 15.58 -0.61
C VAL A 92 17.73 16.63 0.20
N ASP A 93 18.06 17.76 -0.43
CA ASP A 93 18.55 18.94 0.28
C ASP A 93 17.41 19.50 1.15
N GLU A 94 17.50 19.29 2.47
CA GLU A 94 16.46 19.72 3.41
C GLU A 94 16.37 21.25 3.54
N GLN A 95 17.45 21.97 3.24
CA GLN A 95 17.50 23.42 3.30
C GLN A 95 16.84 24.05 2.08
N SER A 96 16.99 23.42 0.92
CA SER A 96 16.41 23.86 -0.36
C SER A 96 15.77 22.71 -1.16
N PRO A 97 14.69 22.09 -0.65
CA PRO A 97 13.99 21.04 -1.39
C PRO A 97 13.35 21.63 -2.65
N THR A 98 13.30 20.83 -3.72
CA THR A 98 12.56 21.18 -4.94
C THR A 98 11.26 20.38 -5.02
N LEU A 99 10.33 20.85 -5.85
CA LEU A 99 9.07 20.13 -6.07
C LEU A 99 9.29 18.77 -6.76
N GLY A 100 10.36 18.64 -7.55
CA GLY A 100 10.78 17.36 -8.13
C GLY A 100 11.25 16.36 -7.07
N ASP A 101 11.95 16.82 -6.04
CA ASP A 101 12.39 15.97 -4.92
C ASP A 101 11.20 15.42 -4.13
N LEU A 102 10.19 16.26 -3.88
CA LEU A 102 8.95 15.86 -3.20
C LEU A 102 8.25 14.71 -3.93
N LEU A 103 8.23 14.76 -5.27
CA LEU A 103 7.61 13.72 -6.08
C LEU A 103 8.37 12.40 -5.98
N ARG A 104 9.69 12.41 -5.76
CA ARG A 104 10.52 11.20 -5.70
C ARG A 104 10.41 10.45 -4.38
N LEU A 105 9.67 10.97 -3.39
CA LEU A 105 9.47 10.34 -2.09
C LEU A 105 8.41 9.24 -2.13
N TYR A 106 8.79 8.08 -1.61
CA TYR A 106 7.92 6.92 -1.42
C TYR A 106 7.93 6.50 0.04
N SER A 107 6.74 6.23 0.57
CA SER A 107 6.58 5.56 1.86
C SER A 107 6.52 4.06 1.62
N SER A 108 7.38 3.32 2.31
CA SER A 108 7.49 1.87 2.27
C SER A 108 6.74 1.25 3.43
N PHE A 109 5.97 0.21 3.15
CA PHE A 109 5.21 -0.54 4.14
C PHE A 109 5.36 -2.04 3.95
N ARG A 110 5.19 -2.80 5.03
CA ARG A 110 5.07 -4.25 5.00
C ARG A 110 3.60 -4.63 5.16
N PRO A 111 2.96 -5.26 4.16
CA PRO A 111 1.63 -5.82 4.32
C PRO A 111 1.64 -7.00 5.29
N VAL A 112 0.74 -6.98 6.27
CA VAL A 112 0.57 -8.02 7.30
C VAL A 112 -0.91 -8.33 7.48
N LEU A 113 -1.22 -9.55 7.90
CA LEU A 113 -2.61 -9.90 8.21
C LEU A 113 -3.09 -9.09 9.41
N ALA A 114 -4.25 -8.43 9.25
CA ALA A 114 -4.94 -7.74 10.33
C ALA A 114 -5.32 -8.74 11.43
N GLU A 115 -5.20 -8.33 12.70
CA GLU A 115 -5.47 -9.18 13.87
C GLU A 115 -6.87 -9.81 13.83
N GLU A 116 -7.88 -9.06 13.35
CA GLU A 116 -9.24 -9.55 13.19
C GLU A 116 -9.32 -10.74 12.21
N ASN A 117 -8.52 -10.71 11.14
CA ASN A 117 -8.48 -11.75 10.13
C ASN A 117 -7.71 -13.00 10.59
N ARG A 118 -6.78 -12.86 11.55
CA ARG A 118 -6.06 -13.99 12.17
C ARG A 118 -7.03 -14.89 12.95
N ARG A 119 -7.94 -14.27 13.72
CA ARG A 119 -8.90 -14.98 14.57
C ARG A 119 -10.01 -15.71 13.80
N ARG A 120 -10.22 -15.34 12.53
CA ARG A 120 -11.26 -15.92 11.66
C ARG A 120 -10.82 -17.20 10.94
N ARG A 121 -9.53 -17.56 10.97
CA ARG A 121 -9.05 -18.85 10.45
C ARG A 121 -9.37 -20.00 11.42
N PHE A 122 -10.62 -20.47 11.39
CA PHE A 122 -11.02 -21.79 11.92
C PHE A 122 -10.88 -22.89 10.84
N GLY A 123 -9.83 -22.83 10.03
CA GLY A 123 -9.52 -23.82 8.99
C GLY A 123 -8.22 -24.57 9.30
N PRO A 124 -8.02 -25.78 8.76
CA PRO A 124 -6.84 -26.59 9.04
C PRO A 124 -5.57 -25.81 8.69
N LYS A 125 -4.68 -25.68 9.67
CA LYS A 125 -3.34 -25.14 9.50
C LYS A 125 -2.64 -25.98 8.42
N PRO A 126 -1.95 -25.39 7.43
CA PRO A 126 -1.17 -26.18 6.48
C PRO A 126 -0.19 -27.09 7.25
N PRO A 127 0.03 -28.34 6.83
CA PRO A 127 0.86 -29.28 7.54
C PRO A 127 2.30 -28.75 7.70
N PRO A 128 3.01 -29.09 8.80
CA PRO A 128 4.26 -28.41 9.19
C PRO A 128 5.51 -28.82 8.38
N ALA A 129 5.33 -29.39 7.19
CA ALA A 129 6.44 -29.94 6.42
C ALA A 129 6.73 -29.10 5.16
N ALA A 130 7.93 -28.53 5.14
CA ALA A 130 8.73 -28.13 3.97
C ALA A 130 8.78 -26.67 3.50
N ILE A 131 8.24 -25.67 4.22
CA ILE A 131 8.54 -24.26 3.89
C ILE A 131 8.79 -23.45 5.16
N SER A 132 10.07 -23.24 5.50
CA SER A 132 10.45 -22.19 6.45
C SER A 132 10.18 -20.84 5.80
N TRP A 133 9.07 -20.22 6.18
CA TRP A 133 8.87 -18.81 5.92
C TRP A 133 9.84 -18.01 6.79
N PRO A 134 10.45 -16.92 6.30
CA PRO A 134 11.21 -16.05 7.18
C PRO A 134 10.29 -15.61 8.30
N GLU A 135 10.66 -15.94 9.55
CA GLU A 135 9.88 -15.58 10.72
C GLU A 135 9.63 -14.07 10.67
N GLY A 136 8.35 -13.68 10.66
CA GLY A 136 8.00 -12.27 10.82
C GLY A 136 8.68 -11.71 12.07
N ARG A 137 9.16 -10.46 12.03
CA ARG A 137 9.66 -9.80 13.24
C ARG A 137 8.55 -9.90 14.29
N ARG A 138 8.85 -10.61 15.39
CA ARG A 138 8.06 -10.86 16.61
C ARG A 138 6.62 -10.31 16.57
N GLY A 139 5.66 -11.13 16.14
CA GLY A 139 4.22 -10.92 16.38
C GLY A 139 3.33 -10.63 15.17
N ASP A 140 3.88 -10.31 13.99
CA ASP A 140 3.09 -10.11 12.78
C ASP A 140 3.09 -11.31 11.84
N GLU A 141 1.89 -11.82 11.50
CA GLU A 141 1.70 -12.94 10.58
C GLU A 141 1.91 -12.48 9.13
N VAL A 142 2.72 -13.25 8.41
CA VAL A 142 3.08 -13.00 7.01
C VAL A 142 1.83 -13.12 6.13
N ALA A 143 1.58 -12.11 5.30
CA ALA A 143 0.52 -12.16 4.31
C ALA A 143 0.97 -13.00 3.10
N VAL A 144 0.11 -13.92 2.67
CA VAL A 144 0.35 -14.82 1.53
C VAL A 144 -0.87 -14.82 0.62
N GLN A 145 -0.63 -14.78 -0.68
CA GLN A 145 -1.63 -14.93 -1.74
C GLN A 145 -1.25 -16.12 -2.61
N GLU A 146 -2.13 -17.12 -2.69
CA GLU A 146 -1.96 -18.22 -3.64
C GLU A 146 -2.44 -17.80 -5.03
N VAL A 147 -1.69 -18.18 -6.05
CA VAL A 147 -2.00 -18.00 -7.46
C VAL A 147 -1.88 -19.34 -8.15
N PHE A 148 -2.90 -19.69 -8.91
CA PHE A 148 -2.92 -20.88 -9.74
C PHE A 148 -3.09 -20.44 -11.20
N LEU A 149 -2.30 -21.04 -12.09
CA LEU A 149 -2.38 -20.84 -13.53
C LEU A 149 -2.65 -22.19 -14.19
N ASP A 150 -3.79 -22.28 -14.88
CA ASP A 150 -4.17 -23.46 -15.67
C ASP A 150 -3.33 -23.58 -16.96
N GLU A 151 -3.50 -24.67 -17.69
CA GLU A 151 -2.86 -24.88 -18.99
C GLU A 151 -3.23 -23.74 -19.97
N GLY A 152 -2.23 -23.14 -20.62
CA GLY A 152 -2.41 -22.01 -21.53
C GLY A 152 -2.65 -20.65 -20.88
N GLU A 153 -2.77 -20.57 -19.55
CA GLU A 153 -2.85 -19.28 -18.86
C GLU A 153 -1.47 -18.61 -18.76
N LEU A 154 -1.27 -17.53 -19.51
CA LEU A 154 0.03 -16.84 -19.57
C LEU A 154 0.25 -15.85 -18.42
N LEU A 155 -0.80 -15.44 -17.71
CA LEU A 155 -0.71 -14.45 -16.63
C LEU A 155 -1.81 -14.63 -15.59
N THR A 156 -1.54 -14.15 -14.38
CA THR A 156 -2.56 -13.87 -13.37
C THR A 156 -2.82 -12.37 -13.26
N GLN A 157 -3.99 -12.01 -12.74
CA GLN A 157 -4.36 -10.63 -12.46
C GLN A 157 -4.71 -10.46 -10.99
N LEU A 158 -4.15 -9.44 -10.36
CA LEU A 158 -4.48 -9.05 -8.98
C LEU A 158 -4.98 -7.61 -9.00
N CYS A 159 -6.21 -7.39 -8.52
CA CYS A 159 -6.67 -6.06 -8.17
C CYS A 159 -5.95 -5.61 -6.91
N ALA A 160 -5.42 -4.39 -6.91
CA ALA A 160 -4.76 -3.78 -5.76
C ALA A 160 -5.45 -2.46 -5.45
N VAL A 161 -6.01 -2.37 -4.25
CA VAL A 161 -6.71 -1.20 -3.74
C VAL A 161 -6.07 -0.79 -2.43
N THR A 162 -5.60 0.46 -2.34
CA THR A 162 -5.04 1.00 -1.11
C THR A 162 -5.94 2.07 -0.54
N ASN A 163 -6.17 2.03 0.77
CA ASN A 163 -7.00 3.01 1.46
C ASN A 163 -6.29 3.52 2.71
N VAL A 164 -6.35 4.83 2.92
CA VAL A 164 -5.99 5.45 4.20
C VAL A 164 -7.25 5.53 5.05
N VAL A 165 -7.19 4.92 6.23
CA VAL A 165 -8.30 4.84 7.17
C VAL A 165 -7.94 5.52 8.47
N LYS A 166 -8.95 5.98 9.22
CA LYS A 166 -8.79 6.45 10.60
C LYS A 166 -9.67 5.61 11.48
N GLU A 167 -9.07 4.87 12.42
CA GLU A 167 -9.84 4.03 13.34
C GLU A 167 -10.70 4.90 14.27
N SER A 168 -11.87 4.39 14.61
CA SER A 168 -12.74 4.98 15.62
C SER A 168 -12.40 4.43 17.01
N SER A 169 -13.03 4.96 18.06
CA SER A 169 -12.91 4.40 19.41
C SER A 169 -13.41 2.95 19.54
N ARG A 170 -14.11 2.43 18.52
CA ARG A 170 -14.51 1.03 18.42
C ARG A 170 -13.58 0.29 17.45
N PRO A 171 -12.87 -0.75 17.93
CA PRO A 171 -12.01 -1.56 17.07
C PRO A 171 -12.74 -2.07 15.83
N GLY A 172 -12.10 -1.97 14.66
CA GLY A 172 -12.67 -2.43 13.37
C GLY A 172 -13.74 -1.52 12.77
N CYS A 173 -14.02 -0.37 13.38
CA CYS A 173 -14.86 0.68 12.80
C CYS A 173 -14.00 1.89 12.42
N TYR A 174 -14.20 2.46 11.24
CA TYR A 174 -13.40 3.57 10.74
C TYR A 174 -14.22 4.85 10.65
N VAL A 175 -13.66 5.95 11.15
CA VAL A 175 -14.26 7.30 11.06
C VAL A 175 -14.09 7.85 9.65
N SER A 176 -12.98 7.50 8.99
CA SER A 176 -12.69 7.90 7.62
C SER A 176 -12.13 6.71 6.83
N HIS A 177 -12.41 6.75 5.53
CA HIS A 177 -11.91 5.79 4.56
C HIS A 177 -11.67 6.56 3.25
N VAL A 178 -10.41 6.73 2.86
CA VAL A 178 -10.02 7.47 1.67
C VAL A 178 -9.19 6.57 0.77
N ASN A 179 -9.71 6.28 -0.42
CA ASN A 179 -9.00 5.51 -1.43
C ASN A 179 -7.83 6.34 -1.99
N THR A 180 -6.64 5.73 -2.03
CA THR A 180 -5.44 6.30 -2.64
C THR A 180 -5.19 5.72 -4.02
N CYS A 181 -5.40 4.42 -4.20
CA CYS A 181 -5.21 3.72 -5.47
C CYS A 181 -6.26 2.62 -5.63
N ASP A 182 -6.68 2.39 -6.88
CA ASP A 182 -7.49 1.28 -7.32
C ASP A 182 -7.01 0.91 -8.73
N GLY A 183 -6.37 -0.25 -8.85
CA GLY A 183 -5.79 -0.69 -10.12
C GLY A 183 -5.54 -2.19 -10.16
N VAL A 184 -4.89 -2.63 -11.24
CA VAL A 184 -4.68 -4.05 -11.52
C VAL A 184 -3.22 -4.30 -11.88
N VAL A 185 -2.62 -5.26 -11.20
CA VAL A 185 -1.30 -5.79 -11.52
C VAL A 185 -1.48 -7.08 -12.32
N ARG A 186 -0.77 -7.18 -13.44
CA ARG A 186 -0.70 -8.42 -14.23
C ARG A 186 0.67 -9.03 -14.06
N ILE A 187 0.72 -10.31 -13.72
CA ILE A 187 1.96 -11.04 -13.50
C ILE A 187 2.00 -12.22 -14.46
N TRP A 188 2.94 -12.17 -15.40
CA TRP A 188 3.13 -13.21 -16.41
C TRP A 188 3.78 -14.45 -15.79
N ARG A 189 3.41 -15.63 -16.31
CA ARG A 189 3.92 -16.94 -15.90
C ARG A 189 5.45 -16.98 -15.89
N GLU A 190 6.09 -16.54 -16.98
CA GLU A 190 7.55 -16.47 -17.09
C GLU A 190 8.18 -15.62 -15.99
N ARG A 191 7.51 -14.52 -15.62
CA ARG A 191 7.99 -13.64 -14.55
C ARG A 191 7.81 -14.27 -13.17
N LEU A 192 6.72 -14.99 -12.93
CA LEU A 192 6.52 -15.75 -11.70
C LEU A 192 7.58 -16.85 -11.53
N ALA A 193 7.85 -17.61 -12.59
CA ALA A 193 8.91 -18.61 -12.60
C ALA A 193 10.30 -17.99 -12.34
N ALA A 194 10.62 -16.87 -13.01
CA ALA A 194 11.88 -16.16 -12.79
C ALA A 194 12.02 -15.65 -11.35
N LEU A 195 10.94 -15.12 -10.76
CA LEU A 195 10.92 -14.68 -9.37
C LEU A 195 11.05 -15.85 -8.40
N ALA A 196 10.39 -16.99 -8.67
CA ALA A 196 10.49 -18.20 -7.85
C ALA A 196 11.92 -18.75 -7.83
N GLY A 197 12.58 -18.78 -9.00
CA GLY A 197 13.99 -19.17 -9.10
C GLY A 197 14.92 -18.22 -8.34
N ALA A 198 14.73 -16.90 -8.46
CA ALA A 198 15.56 -15.89 -7.79
C ALA A 198 15.39 -15.86 -6.26
N SER A 199 14.21 -16.21 -5.74
CA SER A 199 13.92 -16.27 -4.30
C SER A 199 14.78 -17.27 -3.53
N THR A 200 15.42 -18.24 -4.20
CA THR A 200 16.32 -19.21 -3.56
C THR A 200 17.72 -18.64 -3.25
N VAL A 201 18.07 -17.49 -3.83
CA VAL A 201 19.43 -16.91 -3.79
C VAL A 201 19.51 -15.63 -2.96
N ARG A 202 18.38 -15.06 -2.52
CA ARG A 202 18.35 -13.77 -1.81
C ARG A 202 18.55 -13.93 -0.29
N GLU A 203 19.77 -13.66 0.17
CA GLU A 203 20.13 -13.47 1.59
C GLU A 203 20.01 -12.00 2.05
N ASP A 204 19.60 -11.07 1.17
CA ASP A 204 19.60 -9.64 1.48
C ASP A 204 18.46 -9.26 2.45
N GLU A 205 18.85 -8.69 3.59
CA GLU A 205 17.98 -8.09 4.60
C GLU A 205 17.04 -7.03 3.98
N PRO A 206 15.71 -7.21 4.03
CA PRO A 206 14.75 -6.24 3.50
C PRO A 206 14.70 -5.02 4.44
N GLY A 207 15.44 -3.96 4.11
CA GLY A 207 15.27 -2.67 4.79
C GLY A 207 16.45 -1.70 4.80
N SER A 208 17.63 -2.07 4.29
CA SER A 208 18.80 -1.19 4.42
C SER A 208 18.94 -0.13 3.32
N SER A 209 18.33 -0.32 2.14
CA SER A 209 18.43 0.65 1.05
C SER A 209 17.41 1.78 1.15
N SER A 210 17.91 3.02 1.18
CA SER A 210 17.12 4.25 1.06
C SER A 210 16.62 4.50 -0.38
N ALA A 211 17.07 3.71 -1.35
CA ALA A 211 16.70 3.82 -2.76
C ALA A 211 15.55 2.87 -3.12
N VAL A 212 14.71 3.29 -4.05
CA VAL A 212 13.70 2.41 -4.69
C VAL A 212 14.34 1.67 -5.85
N ASP A 213 14.47 0.35 -5.74
CA ASP A 213 14.77 -0.50 -6.89
C ASP A 213 13.49 -0.73 -7.71
N PHE A 214 13.23 0.15 -8.68
CA PHE A 214 12.02 0.09 -9.51
C PHE A 214 11.81 -1.25 -10.25
N GLY A 215 12.86 -2.03 -10.49
CA GLY A 215 12.80 -3.30 -11.22
C GLY A 215 12.28 -4.48 -10.41
N SER A 216 12.34 -4.39 -9.07
CA SER A 216 11.81 -5.43 -8.18
C SER A 216 10.34 -5.24 -7.79
N PHE A 217 9.73 -4.10 -8.12
CA PHE A 217 8.32 -3.82 -7.84
C PHE A 217 7.43 -4.08 -9.06
N LEU A 218 6.27 -4.65 -8.78
CA LEU A 218 5.14 -4.71 -9.69
C LEU A 218 4.28 -3.46 -9.49
N TRP A 219 4.24 -2.59 -10.48
CA TRP A 219 3.55 -1.30 -10.41
C TRP A 219 2.07 -1.43 -10.77
N VAL A 220 1.20 -0.88 -9.92
CA VAL A 220 -0.25 -0.92 -10.07
C VAL A 220 -0.73 0.09 -11.13
N ASP A 221 0.00 1.19 -11.28
CA ASP A 221 -0.34 2.30 -12.16
C ASP A 221 0.87 2.72 -13.03
N PRO A 222 0.64 3.31 -14.22
CA PRO A 222 1.71 3.73 -15.12
C PRO A 222 2.57 4.87 -14.54
N GLY A 223 2.02 5.65 -13.60
CA GLY A 223 2.74 6.70 -12.88
C GLY A 223 3.68 6.17 -11.80
N LYS A 224 3.80 4.84 -11.64
CA LYS A 224 4.60 4.16 -10.61
C LYS A 224 4.34 4.76 -9.22
N SER A 225 3.07 4.98 -8.90
CA SER A 225 2.67 5.62 -7.66
C SER A 225 2.45 4.60 -6.54
N VAL A 226 1.99 3.40 -6.88
CA VAL A 226 1.87 2.26 -5.97
C VAL A 226 2.54 1.03 -6.57
N GLY A 227 3.41 0.39 -5.79
CA GLY A 227 4.17 -0.80 -6.20
C GLY A 227 4.12 -1.90 -5.14
N LEU A 228 4.01 -3.15 -5.60
CA LEU A 228 4.01 -4.35 -4.76
C LEU A 228 5.27 -5.17 -5.04
N ARG A 229 5.95 -5.62 -3.98
CA ARG A 229 7.03 -6.60 -4.06
C ARG A 229 6.61 -7.88 -3.36
N PHE A 230 6.82 -8.99 -4.05
CA PHE A 230 6.52 -10.33 -3.58
C PHE A 230 7.78 -11.19 -3.54
N CYS A 231 7.88 -12.04 -2.52
CA CYS A 231 8.67 -13.25 -2.58
C CYS A 231 7.80 -14.35 -3.18
N VAL A 232 8.18 -14.84 -4.35
CA VAL A 232 7.46 -15.90 -5.06
C VAL A 232 8.10 -17.23 -4.73
N ARG A 233 7.29 -18.25 -4.42
CA ARG A 233 7.71 -19.65 -4.29
C ARG A 233 6.74 -20.53 -5.07
N GLU A 234 7.24 -21.55 -5.74
CA GLU A 234 6.38 -22.58 -6.33
C GLU A 234 5.70 -23.36 -5.21
N SER A 235 4.38 -23.51 -5.31
CA SER A 235 3.58 -24.27 -4.35
C SER A 235 3.10 -25.58 -4.97
N PRO A 236 3.21 -26.71 -4.25
CA PRO A 236 2.67 -27.98 -4.73
C PRO A 236 1.13 -27.87 -4.79
N SER A 237 0.56 -28.19 -5.95
CA SER A 237 -0.89 -28.20 -6.16
C SER A 237 -1.39 -29.61 -6.43
N GLU A 238 -2.54 -29.98 -5.86
CA GLU A 238 -3.24 -31.23 -6.18
C GLU A 238 -3.65 -31.31 -7.66
N ARG A 239 -3.70 -30.17 -8.35
CA ARG A 239 -4.02 -30.05 -9.78
C ARG A 239 -2.79 -30.16 -10.69
N MET A 240 -1.61 -30.38 -10.12
CA MET A 240 -0.40 -30.52 -10.91
C MET A 240 -0.42 -31.88 -11.61
N PRO A 241 -0.29 -31.93 -12.95
CA PRO A 241 -0.35 -33.18 -13.68
C PRO A 241 0.83 -34.09 -13.29
N LEU A 242 0.54 -35.37 -13.05
CA LEU A 242 1.56 -36.37 -12.71
C LEU A 242 2.54 -36.65 -13.86
N ILE A 243 2.14 -36.32 -15.10
CA ILE A 243 2.90 -36.52 -16.33
C ILE A 243 2.65 -35.29 -17.21
N SER A 244 3.73 -34.62 -17.64
CA SER A 244 3.67 -33.53 -18.64
C SER A 244 4.59 -33.90 -19.79
N GLY A 245 4.11 -33.74 -21.02
CA GLY A 245 4.92 -33.95 -22.21
C GLY A 245 5.99 -32.86 -22.38
N PRO A 246 7.10 -33.14 -23.08
CA PRO A 246 8.06 -32.11 -23.45
C PRO A 246 7.37 -31.04 -24.32
N GLY A 247 7.20 -29.83 -23.77
CA GLY A 247 6.51 -28.70 -24.41
C GLY A 247 5.09 -28.42 -23.89
N ASP A 248 4.55 -29.24 -22.98
CA ASP A 248 3.26 -28.94 -22.35
C ASP A 248 3.41 -27.80 -21.33
N GLU A 249 2.56 -26.79 -21.43
CA GLU A 249 2.42 -25.75 -20.40
C GLU A 249 1.58 -26.28 -19.23
N ALA A 250 2.19 -27.13 -18.41
CA ALA A 250 1.52 -27.70 -17.25
C ALA A 250 0.91 -26.63 -16.32
N PRO A 251 -0.22 -26.92 -15.66
CA PRO A 251 -0.74 -26.10 -14.58
C PRO A 251 0.30 -25.88 -13.48
N VAL A 252 0.45 -24.64 -13.03
CA VAL A 252 1.42 -24.25 -11.99
C VAL A 252 0.74 -23.49 -10.88
N SER A 253 1.28 -23.62 -9.67
CA SER A 253 0.81 -22.90 -8.48
C SER A 253 1.98 -22.16 -7.83
N TYR A 254 1.73 -20.94 -7.40
CA TYR A 254 2.70 -20.08 -6.74
C TYR A 254 2.11 -19.50 -5.46
N SER A 255 2.89 -19.54 -4.38
CA SER A 255 2.67 -18.76 -3.18
C SER A 255 3.38 -17.42 -3.29
N LEU A 256 2.61 -16.32 -3.28
CA LEU A 256 3.12 -14.95 -3.26
C LEU A 256 3.12 -14.42 -1.82
N VAL A 257 4.30 -14.22 -1.25
CA VAL A 257 4.45 -13.55 0.05
C VAL A 257 4.63 -12.06 -0.14
N TYR A 258 3.82 -11.26 0.52
CA TYR A 258 3.97 -9.80 0.49
C TYR A 258 5.22 -9.39 1.28
N GLU A 259 6.20 -8.80 0.59
CA GLU A 259 7.39 -8.25 1.23
C GLU A 259 7.26 -6.76 1.50
N GLU A 260 6.85 -5.99 0.49
CA GLU A 260 6.86 -4.54 0.54
C GLU A 260 5.77 -3.94 -0.36
N LEU A 261 5.08 -2.93 0.17
CA LEU A 261 4.17 -2.03 -0.53
C LEU A 261 4.82 -0.65 -0.53
N LEU A 262 5.08 -0.11 -1.72
CA LEU A 262 5.49 1.27 -1.91
C LEU A 262 4.28 2.12 -2.29
N VAL A 263 4.14 3.27 -1.64
CA VAL A 263 3.14 4.29 -2.00
C VAL A 263 3.83 5.64 -2.07
N ARG A 264 3.62 6.40 -3.15
CA ARG A 264 4.15 7.75 -3.28
C ARG A 264 3.66 8.62 -2.12
N THR A 265 4.57 9.23 -1.38
CA THR A 265 4.24 9.89 -0.10
C THR A 265 3.25 11.04 -0.28
N SER A 266 3.25 11.70 -1.45
CA SER A 266 2.27 12.74 -1.77
C SER A 266 0.83 12.23 -1.80
N MET A 267 0.59 10.98 -2.21
CA MET A 267 -0.75 10.38 -2.20
C MET A 267 -1.26 10.21 -0.77
N LEU A 268 -0.38 9.80 0.15
CA LEU A 268 -0.71 9.66 1.56
C LEU A 268 -1.05 11.02 2.18
N LEU A 269 -0.26 12.05 1.91
CA LEU A 269 -0.54 13.41 2.37
C LEU A 269 -1.92 13.90 1.91
N PHE A 270 -2.23 13.76 0.62
CA PHE A 270 -3.54 14.15 0.12
C PHE A 270 -4.68 13.33 0.73
N ALA A 271 -4.47 12.03 0.96
CA ALA A 271 -5.48 11.17 1.56
C ALA A 271 -5.73 11.49 3.05
N VAL A 272 -4.68 11.82 3.82
CA VAL A 272 -4.80 12.27 5.20
C VAL A 272 -5.52 13.61 5.29
N GLU A 273 -5.17 14.58 4.44
CA GLU A 273 -5.89 15.87 4.38
C GLU A 273 -7.38 15.66 4.03
N ALA A 274 -7.67 14.80 3.04
CA ALA A 274 -9.05 14.45 2.69
C ALA A 274 -9.79 13.69 3.81
N SER A 275 -9.08 12.85 4.57
CA SER A 275 -9.60 12.15 5.74
C SER A 275 -10.03 13.14 6.83
N ALA A 276 -9.19 14.13 7.14
CA ALA A 276 -9.48 15.15 8.14
C ALA A 276 -10.74 15.97 7.79
N VAL A 277 -10.93 16.32 6.51
CA VAL A 277 -12.15 17.00 6.05
C VAL A 277 -13.38 16.10 6.23
N ARG A 278 -13.27 14.80 5.93
CA ARG A 278 -14.38 13.84 6.09
C ARG A 278 -14.74 13.60 7.55
N GLU A 279 -13.77 13.59 8.45
CA GLU A 279 -13.99 13.43 9.89
C GLU A 279 -14.84 14.57 10.47
N VAL A 280 -14.51 15.82 10.13
CA VAL A 280 -15.30 16.99 10.56
C VAL A 280 -16.73 16.92 10.01
N ALA A 281 -16.89 16.51 8.75
CA ALA A 281 -18.21 16.40 8.11
C ALA A 281 -19.05 15.21 8.62
N ARG A 282 -18.41 14.12 9.10
CA ARG A 282 -19.05 12.86 9.50
C ARG A 282 -18.99 12.57 10.99
N SER A 283 -18.78 13.59 11.83
CA SER A 283 -18.68 13.49 13.29
C SER A 283 -19.76 12.63 13.99
N SER A 284 -20.88 12.26 13.33
CA SER A 284 -21.92 11.37 13.86
C SER A 284 -22.11 10.00 13.15
N LYS A 285 -21.32 9.64 12.13
CA LYS A 285 -21.51 8.38 11.36
C LYS A 285 -20.19 7.65 11.09
N ALA A 286 -19.95 6.54 11.81
CA ALA A 286 -18.83 5.63 11.55
C ALA A 286 -19.11 4.74 10.32
N VAL A 287 -18.07 4.42 9.55
CA VAL A 287 -18.12 3.46 8.45
C VAL A 287 -17.64 2.10 8.96
N VAL A 288 -18.48 1.08 8.81
CA VAL A 288 -18.11 -0.31 9.07
C VAL A 288 -17.66 -0.92 7.74
N ILE A 289 -16.43 -1.42 7.69
CA ILE A 289 -15.98 -2.26 6.58
C ILE A 289 -16.44 -3.69 6.89
N SER A 290 -17.69 -4.02 6.55
CA SER A 290 -18.22 -5.37 6.70
C SER A 290 -18.12 -6.14 5.39
N HIS A 291 -17.63 -7.38 5.46
CA HIS A 291 -17.84 -8.38 4.42
C HIS A 291 -19.13 -9.14 4.73
N TRP A 292 -20.01 -9.27 3.74
CA TRP A 292 -21.26 -10.02 3.86
C TRP A 292 -20.97 -11.52 3.74
N THR A 293 -21.17 -12.28 4.82
CA THR A 293 -21.43 -13.72 4.70
C THR A 293 -22.92 -13.92 4.46
N ARG A 294 -23.31 -14.42 3.28
CA ARG A 294 -24.62 -15.07 3.13
C ARG A 294 -24.60 -16.32 4.01
N GLN A 295 -25.18 -16.24 5.20
CA GLN A 295 -25.65 -17.44 5.89
C GLN A 295 -26.77 -18.04 5.03
N LEU A 296 -26.42 -19.03 4.21
CA LEU A 296 -27.41 -19.99 3.73
C LEU A 296 -27.83 -20.81 4.95
N SER A 297 -28.96 -20.44 5.54
CA SER A 297 -29.71 -21.30 6.44
C SER A 297 -30.13 -22.54 5.65
N ALA A 298 -29.39 -23.63 5.79
CA ALA A 298 -29.87 -24.96 5.41
C ALA A 298 -31.02 -25.31 6.35
N GLY A 299 -32.25 -25.12 5.87
CA GLY A 299 -33.43 -25.64 6.52
C GLY A 299 -33.37 -27.16 6.49
N ASN A 300 -33.15 -27.77 7.65
CA ASN A 300 -33.43 -29.19 7.84
C ASN A 300 -34.78 -29.34 8.53
N ARG A 301 -35.84 -29.40 7.72
CA ARG A 301 -37.16 -29.91 8.13
C ARG A 301 -37.74 -30.78 7.00
N TYR A 302 -37.35 -32.04 7.03
CA TYR A 302 -38.14 -33.21 6.65
C TYR A 302 -37.69 -34.30 7.65
N GLY A 303 -38.51 -34.98 8.45
CA GLY A 303 -39.92 -35.30 8.35
C GLY A 303 -40.08 -36.81 8.28
N GLY A 304 -40.45 -37.44 9.40
CA GLY A 304 -41.25 -38.67 9.45
C GLY A 304 -40.52 -40.02 9.42
N ALA A 305 -40.50 -40.71 10.56
CA ALA A 305 -41.38 -41.86 10.82
C ALA A 305 -41.54 -42.04 12.34
#